data_AF-A0A3D3R8D4-F1
#
_entry.id   AF-A0A3D3R8D4-F1
#
_cell.length_a   1.000
_cell.length_b   1.000
_cell.length_c   1.000
_cell.angle_alpha   90.00
_cell.angle_beta   90.00
_cell.angle_gamma   90.00
#
_symmetry.space_group_name_H-M   'P 1'
#
loop_
_entity.id
_entity.type
_entity.pdbx_description
1 polymer ?
#
loop_
_entity_poly.entity_id
_entity_poly.type
_entity_poly.pdbx_seq_one_letter_code
_entity_poly.pdbx_strand_id
1 'polypeptide(L)'
;MLTAPVIAGNMIFLADRSGVIYAYDMQGKLLWKQYTGGAIFYPPTVSKNRLYAGSADGRVYAFAAKTGQPLWSFRVAPEQRWIPVYGKLISTWPVAGGVVIQNDTLYAAAGIAHFDGTHLVALDPITGELKQENNTSGVLSPTVNSGISLQGSLFIEEGELRFLAGGVYEIARYDLQTLKCLNMPRTEVQSQFRTAFYPYYPEYGKYLSIEHTLADRRELVHDASYEGSVFTNLTLKEALPPGAPQEKKEVARWLSMRARRTGESFKRKNIWE
;
A
#
# COMPACT_ATOMS: atom_id res chain seq x y z
N MET A 1 -9.23 4.18 10.79
CA MET A 1 -9.04 2.87 10.13
C MET A 1 -7.69 2.33 10.55
N LEU A 2 -7.67 1.12 11.09
CA LEU A 2 -6.46 0.38 11.46
C LEU A 2 -5.91 -0.36 10.23
N THR A 3 -4.60 -0.60 10.21
CA THR A 3 -3.96 -1.55 9.29
C THR A 3 -4.32 -2.98 9.67
N ALA A 4 -4.00 -3.96 8.81
CA ALA A 4 -4.00 -5.35 9.21
C ALA A 4 -3.05 -5.59 10.41
N PRO A 5 -3.38 -6.51 11.33
CA PRO A 5 -2.51 -6.85 12.45
C PRO A 5 -1.26 -7.59 11.98
N VAL A 6 -0.14 -7.31 12.62
CA VAL A 6 1.12 -8.03 12.42
C VAL A 6 1.49 -8.72 13.72
N ILE A 7 1.66 -10.04 13.67
CA ILE A 7 2.08 -10.84 14.83
C ILE A 7 3.55 -11.16 14.67
N ALA A 8 4.35 -10.82 15.68
CA ALA A 8 5.77 -11.18 15.72
C ALA A 8 6.20 -11.51 17.14
N GLY A 9 6.73 -12.72 17.35
CA GLY A 9 6.95 -13.24 18.69
C GLY A 9 5.62 -13.41 19.43
N ASN A 10 5.50 -12.81 20.61
CA ASN A 10 4.30 -12.86 21.46
C ASN A 10 3.58 -11.51 21.53
N MET A 11 3.64 -10.73 20.46
CA MET A 11 3.09 -9.37 20.38
C MET A 11 2.31 -9.17 19.09
N ILE A 12 1.26 -8.36 19.18
CA ILE A 12 0.41 -7.93 18.07
C ILE A 12 0.66 -6.45 17.81
N PHE A 13 0.96 -6.08 16.57
CA PHE A 13 1.21 -4.71 16.15
C PHE A 13 0.13 -4.23 15.18
N LEU A 14 -0.33 -3.00 15.39
CA LEU A 14 -1.33 -2.33 14.57
C LEU A 14 -0.86 -0.89 14.33
N ALA A 15 -1.26 -0.30 13.21
CA ALA A 15 -1.07 1.13 12.98
C ALA A 15 -2.34 1.77 12.43
N ASP A 16 -2.38 3.10 12.43
CA ASP A 16 -3.56 3.82 11.96
C ASP A 16 -3.27 5.07 11.12
N ARG A 17 -4.34 5.56 10.50
CA ARG A 17 -4.32 6.77 9.66
C ARG A 17 -4.27 8.08 10.45
N SER A 18 -4.15 8.02 11.78
CA SER A 18 -3.83 9.16 12.65
C SER A 18 -2.34 9.19 13.00
N GLY A 19 -1.56 8.23 12.51
CA GLY A 19 -0.12 8.15 12.70
C GLY A 19 0.29 7.40 13.97
N VAL A 20 -0.63 6.64 14.58
CA VAL A 20 -0.37 5.89 15.81
C VAL A 20 0.00 4.45 15.48
N ILE A 21 1.00 3.93 16.19
CA ILE A 21 1.38 2.52 16.22
C ILE A 21 1.04 1.98 17.60
N TYR A 22 0.43 0.81 17.66
CA TYR A 22 0.05 0.13 18.87
C TYR A 22 0.73 -1.23 18.94
N ALA A 23 1.13 -1.63 20.14
CA ALA A 23 1.56 -2.99 20.43
C ALA A 23 0.76 -3.55 21.60
N TYR A 24 0.28 -4.78 21.41
CA TYR A 24 -0.49 -5.53 22.39
C TYR A 24 0.20 -6.85 22.69
N ASP A 25 -0.09 -7.44 23.85
CA ASP A 25 0.17 -8.86 24.06
C ASP A 25 -0.87 -9.73 23.33
N MET A 26 -0.69 -11.04 23.39
CA MET A 26 -1.61 -12.00 22.76
C MET A 26 -3.00 -12.04 23.41
N GLN A 27 -3.17 -11.42 24.58
CA GLN A 27 -4.44 -11.30 25.29
C GLN A 27 -5.14 -9.97 24.96
N GLY A 28 -4.55 -9.13 24.10
CA GLY A 28 -5.12 -7.84 23.70
C GLY A 28 -4.87 -6.71 24.70
N LYS A 29 -3.99 -6.89 25.69
CA LYS A 29 -3.58 -5.80 26.59
C LYS A 29 -2.57 -4.91 25.88
N LEU A 30 -2.83 -3.60 25.90
CA LEU A 30 -1.91 -2.61 25.35
C LEU A 30 -0.58 -2.63 26.14
N LEU A 31 0.52 -2.86 25.43
CA LEU A 31 1.88 -2.84 25.98
C LEU A 31 2.53 -1.46 25.79
N TRP A 32 2.45 -0.92 24.58
CA TRP A 32 2.95 0.41 24.25
C TRP A 32 2.24 1.01 23.03
N LYS A 33 2.36 2.33 22.88
CA LYS A 33 1.93 3.05 21.66
C LYS A 33 2.97 4.11 21.29
N GLN A 34 3.08 4.40 20.00
CA GLN A 34 3.95 5.44 19.46
C GLN A 34 3.30 6.24 18.35
N TYR A 35 3.90 7.40 18.08
CA TYR A 35 3.37 8.38 17.14
C TYR A 35 4.39 8.69 16.03
N THR A 36 3.88 8.87 14.83
CA THR A 36 4.60 9.40 13.66
C THR A 36 4.01 10.76 13.27
N GLY A 37 4.67 11.50 12.38
CA GLY A 37 4.21 12.83 11.98
C GLY A 37 3.02 12.81 11.01
N GLY A 38 2.64 11.65 10.47
CA GLY A 38 1.56 11.51 9.51
C GLY A 38 0.88 10.14 9.55
N ALA A 39 -0.17 9.98 8.76
CA ALA A 39 -0.92 8.73 8.67
C ALA A 39 -0.04 7.53 8.29
N ILE A 40 -0.33 6.36 8.86
CA ILE A 40 0.26 5.08 8.46
C ILE A 40 -0.80 4.30 7.69
N PHE A 41 -0.49 3.98 6.43
CA PHE A 41 -1.45 3.35 5.51
C PHE A 41 -1.30 1.84 5.41
N TYR A 42 -0.10 1.33 5.62
CA TYR A 42 0.22 -0.09 5.48
C TYR A 42 0.74 -0.67 6.81
N PRO A 43 0.55 -1.98 7.04
CA PRO A 43 1.01 -2.63 8.27
C PRO A 43 2.49 -2.38 8.55
N PRO A 44 2.91 -2.22 9.82
CA PRO A 44 4.32 -2.14 10.17
C PRO A 44 5.07 -3.44 9.86
N THR A 45 6.32 -3.32 9.43
CA THR A 45 7.20 -4.49 9.21
C THR A 45 8.00 -4.76 10.47
N VAL A 46 8.01 -5.99 10.97
CA VAL A 46 8.78 -6.38 12.16
C VAL A 46 9.89 -7.34 11.76
N SER A 47 11.14 -7.00 12.11
CA SER A 47 12.31 -7.85 11.86
C SER A 47 13.36 -7.65 12.94
N LYS A 48 14.00 -8.73 13.40
CA LYS A 48 15.11 -8.72 14.37
C LYS A 48 14.89 -7.76 15.57
N ASN A 49 13.75 -7.89 16.27
CA ASN A 49 13.34 -7.05 17.42
C ASN A 49 13.10 -5.55 17.11
N ARG A 50 12.89 -5.19 15.85
CA ARG A 50 12.61 -3.82 15.40
C ARG A 50 11.33 -3.78 14.61
N LEU A 51 10.58 -2.70 14.78
CA LEU A 51 9.37 -2.40 14.04
C LEU A 51 9.62 -1.19 13.15
N TYR A 52 9.23 -1.28 11.89
CA TYR A 52 9.42 -0.26 10.87
C TYR A 52 8.06 0.17 10.31
N ALA A 53 7.88 1.47 10.11
CA ALA A 53 6.65 2.02 9.54
C ALA A 53 6.95 3.17 8.58
N GLY A 54 6.29 3.14 7.41
CA GLY A 54 6.22 4.28 6.50
C GLY A 54 5.08 5.22 6.91
N SER A 55 5.33 6.53 6.90
CA SER A 55 4.36 7.54 7.31
C SER A 55 4.10 8.57 6.20
N ALA A 56 2.88 9.12 6.21
CA ALA A 56 2.44 10.13 5.28
C ALA A 56 3.16 11.48 5.43
N ASP A 57 4.00 11.65 6.45
CA ASP A 57 4.91 12.79 6.60
C ASP A 57 6.20 12.67 5.75
N GLY A 58 6.31 11.60 4.96
CA GLY A 58 7.44 11.35 4.06
C GLY A 58 8.64 10.71 4.74
N ARG A 59 8.44 10.05 5.89
CA ARG A 59 9.50 9.38 6.64
C ARG A 59 9.25 7.88 6.82
N VAL A 60 10.34 7.16 7.01
CA VAL A 60 10.37 5.83 7.63
C VAL A 60 10.75 6.00 9.10
N TYR A 61 10.08 5.28 9.97
CA TYR A 61 10.35 5.22 11.40
C TYR A 61 10.77 3.82 11.82
N ALA A 62 11.70 3.72 12.77
CA ALA A 62 12.09 2.48 13.42
C ALA A 62 11.96 2.57 14.94
N PHE A 63 11.36 1.54 15.53
CA PHE A 63 11.18 1.42 16.98
C PHE A 63 11.66 0.05 17.46
N ALA A 64 12.09 -0.03 18.72
CA ALA A 64 12.29 -1.31 19.38
C ALA A 64 10.95 -2.03 19.52
N ALA A 65 10.80 -3.21 18.91
CA ALA A 65 9.50 -3.88 18.85
C ALA A 65 8.93 -4.21 20.23
N LYS A 66 9.78 -4.51 21.22
CA LYS A 66 9.34 -4.86 22.57
C LYS A 66 8.88 -3.68 23.41
N THR A 67 9.52 -2.52 23.27
CA THR A 67 9.35 -1.38 24.18
C THR A 67 8.73 -0.16 23.53
N GLY A 68 8.68 -0.11 22.20
CA GLY A 68 8.29 1.08 21.44
C GLY A 68 9.34 2.19 21.47
N GLN A 69 10.54 1.96 22.01
CA GLN A 69 11.59 2.98 22.05
C GLN A 69 11.95 3.43 20.62
N PRO A 70 11.94 4.74 20.29
CA PRO A 70 12.41 5.22 19.00
C PRO A 70 13.89 4.87 18.81
N LEU A 71 14.22 4.29 17.65
CA LEU A 71 15.59 3.93 17.31
C LEU A 71 16.17 4.92 16.31
N TRP A 72 15.45 5.14 15.21
CA TRP A 72 15.82 6.11 14.18
C TRP A 72 14.60 6.50 13.33
N SER A 73 14.75 7.56 12.54
CA SER A 73 13.83 7.87 11.46
C SER A 73 14.58 8.48 10.28
N PHE A 74 14.15 8.19 9.06
CA PHE A 74 14.78 8.64 7.82
C PHE A 74 13.76 9.36 6.94
N ARG A 75 14.10 10.52 6.39
CA ARG A 75 13.23 11.24 5.45
C ARG A 75 13.47 10.73 4.04
N VAL A 76 12.47 10.08 3.45
CA VAL A 76 12.52 9.61 2.04
C VAL A 76 12.09 10.73 1.09
N ALA A 77 11.18 11.60 1.53
CA ALA A 77 10.81 12.79 0.78
C ALA A 77 12.04 13.70 0.52
N PRO A 78 12.20 14.27 -0.68
CA PRO A 78 13.36 15.11 -1.01
C PRO A 78 13.39 16.41 -0.17
N GLU A 79 12.24 16.92 0.23
CA GLU A 79 12.10 18.12 1.04
C GLU A 79 10.88 18.04 1.95
N GLN A 80 10.75 19.02 2.85
CA GLN A 80 9.60 19.15 3.72
C GLN A 80 8.55 20.06 3.07
N ARG A 81 7.65 19.46 2.29
CA ARG A 81 6.52 20.16 1.67
C ARG A 81 5.23 19.45 2.02
N TRP A 82 4.29 20.20 2.60
CA TRP A 82 3.00 19.68 3.04
C TRP A 82 1.90 20.15 2.11
N ILE A 83 0.97 19.26 1.80
CA ILE A 83 -0.21 19.54 1.00
C ILE A 83 -1.49 19.13 1.75
N PRO A 84 -2.57 19.91 1.62
CA PRO A 84 -3.87 19.52 2.14
C PRO A 84 -4.48 18.44 1.25
N VAL A 85 -4.72 17.27 1.81
CA VAL A 85 -5.40 16.15 1.15
C VAL A 85 -6.60 15.74 2.02
N TYR A 86 -7.80 16.11 1.57
CA TYR A 86 -9.07 15.80 2.22
C TYR A 86 -9.12 16.10 3.74
N GLY A 87 -8.68 17.31 4.11
CA GLY A 87 -8.68 17.75 5.52
C GLY A 87 -7.53 17.23 6.37
N LYS A 88 -6.55 16.54 5.77
CA LYS A 88 -5.30 16.17 6.42
C LYS A 88 -4.12 16.85 5.75
N LEU A 89 -3.10 17.19 6.54
CA LEU A 89 -1.79 17.56 6.01
C LEU A 89 -0.96 16.30 5.83
N ILE A 90 -0.43 16.11 4.63
CA ILE A 90 0.55 15.06 4.31
C ILE A 90 1.72 15.65 3.55
N SER A 91 2.86 14.96 3.56
CA SER A 91 3.98 15.26 2.66
C SER A 91 3.52 15.15 1.21
N THR A 92 4.05 16.01 0.33
CA THR A 92 3.91 15.82 -1.13
C THR A 92 4.48 14.48 -1.60
N TRP A 93 5.44 13.94 -0.86
CA TRP A 93 6.00 12.60 -1.03
C TRP A 93 5.83 11.79 0.26
N PRO A 94 4.64 11.23 0.51
CA PRO A 94 4.39 10.37 1.66
C PRO A 94 5.00 9.00 1.42
N VAL A 95 5.47 8.34 2.48
CA VAL A 95 5.88 6.92 2.42
C VAL A 95 4.62 6.07 2.58
N ALA A 96 3.84 5.98 1.51
CA ALA A 96 2.50 5.40 1.49
C ALA A 96 2.43 4.02 0.83
N GLY A 97 3.54 3.29 0.75
CA GLY A 97 3.58 1.90 0.24
C GLY A 97 4.04 0.86 1.29
N GLY A 98 4.18 1.27 2.56
CA GLY A 98 4.80 0.43 3.58
C GLY A 98 6.31 0.31 3.39
N VAL A 99 6.89 -0.68 4.08
CA VAL A 99 8.34 -0.92 4.14
C VAL A 99 8.58 -2.41 3.97
N VAL A 100 9.53 -2.82 3.13
CA VAL A 100 9.91 -4.23 2.98
C VAL A 100 11.38 -4.42 3.32
N ILE A 101 11.73 -5.61 3.84
CA ILE A 101 13.11 -5.92 4.24
C ILE A 101 13.50 -7.23 3.57
N GLN A 102 14.68 -7.26 2.94
CA GLN A 102 15.31 -8.49 2.47
C GLN A 102 16.83 -8.38 2.62
N ASN A 103 17.47 -9.47 3.04
CA ASN A 103 18.94 -9.58 3.14
C ASN A 103 19.60 -8.40 3.88
N ASP A 104 19.07 -8.04 5.06
CA ASP A 104 19.58 -6.93 5.88
C ASP A 104 19.56 -5.55 5.21
N THR A 105 18.64 -5.36 4.28
CA THR A 105 18.34 -4.06 3.66
C THR A 105 16.85 -3.77 3.74
N LEU A 106 16.53 -2.55 4.17
CA LEU A 106 15.18 -2.03 4.24
C LEU A 106 14.90 -1.17 3.01
N TYR A 107 13.77 -1.38 2.36
CA TYR A 107 13.34 -0.63 1.18
C TYR A 107 12.07 0.15 1.46
N ALA A 108 12.04 1.40 1.00
CA ALA A 108 10.88 2.28 1.10
C ALA A 108 10.78 3.16 -0.15
N ALA A 109 9.56 3.62 -0.44
CA ALA A 109 9.31 4.58 -1.52
C ALA A 109 8.41 5.72 -1.03
N ALA A 110 8.65 6.92 -1.55
CA ALA A 110 7.86 8.12 -1.30
C ALA A 110 7.42 8.78 -2.61
N GLY A 111 6.17 9.20 -2.66
CA GLY A 111 5.59 9.87 -3.84
C GLY A 111 4.08 9.74 -3.89
N ILE A 112 3.45 10.58 -4.71
CA ILE A 112 2.01 10.53 -5.01
C ILE A 112 1.82 10.53 -6.51
N ALA A 113 2.32 11.59 -7.15
CA ALA A 113 2.22 11.81 -8.57
C ALA A 113 3.62 11.86 -9.17
N HIS A 114 3.80 11.15 -10.28
CA HIS A 114 5.08 11.02 -10.96
C HIS A 114 5.74 12.37 -11.30
N PHE A 115 4.96 13.39 -11.65
CA PHE A 115 5.49 14.71 -12.02
C PHE A 115 6.20 15.45 -10.86
N ASP A 116 5.87 15.13 -9.61
CA ASP A 116 6.61 15.63 -8.45
C ASP A 116 7.80 14.72 -8.08
N GLY A 117 7.93 13.55 -8.70
CA GLY A 117 8.96 12.57 -8.41
C GLY A 117 8.48 11.36 -7.61
N THR A 118 9.13 10.23 -7.82
CA THR A 118 9.04 9.04 -6.96
C THR A 118 10.44 8.72 -6.46
N HIS A 119 10.58 8.64 -5.13
CA HIS A 119 11.85 8.51 -4.44
C HIS A 119 11.90 7.17 -3.73
N LEU A 120 12.87 6.32 -4.09
CA LEU A 120 13.12 5.04 -3.47
C LEU A 120 14.41 5.10 -2.68
N VAL A 121 14.45 4.40 -1.56
CA VAL A 121 15.65 4.23 -0.76
C VAL A 121 15.83 2.79 -0.33
N ALA A 122 17.09 2.37 -0.25
CA ALA A 122 17.57 1.22 0.48
C ALA A 122 18.33 1.72 1.69
N LEU A 123 17.95 1.29 2.89
CA LEU A 123 18.51 1.71 4.16
C LEU A 123 19.10 0.52 4.91
N ASP A 124 20.07 0.79 5.77
CA ASP A 124 20.42 -0.14 6.83
C ASP A 124 19.28 -0.23 7.86
N PRO A 125 18.73 -1.43 8.13
CA PRO A 125 17.61 -1.57 9.05
C PRO A 125 18.01 -1.29 10.52
N ILE A 126 19.28 -1.38 10.88
CA ILE A 126 19.77 -1.18 12.25
C ILE A 126 20.04 0.31 12.49
N THR A 127 20.78 0.96 11.60
CA THR A 127 21.23 2.35 11.78
C THR A 127 20.30 3.38 11.13
N GLY A 128 19.54 2.97 10.11
CA GLY A 128 18.74 3.88 9.28
C GLY A 128 19.58 4.64 8.23
N GLU A 129 20.85 4.29 8.08
CA GLU A 129 21.76 4.92 7.12
C GLU A 129 21.38 4.56 5.68
N LEU A 130 21.53 5.52 4.78
CA LEU A 130 21.26 5.34 3.36
C LEU A 130 22.33 4.43 2.74
N LYS A 131 21.89 3.32 2.14
CA LYS A 131 22.73 2.45 1.30
C LYS A 131 22.64 2.86 -0.15
N GLN A 132 21.43 3.16 -0.64
CA GLN A 132 21.18 3.52 -2.03
C GLN A 132 19.87 4.27 -2.20
N GLU A 133 19.74 5.04 -3.28
CA GLU A 133 18.50 5.71 -3.66
C GLU A 133 18.23 5.68 -5.16
N ASN A 134 16.97 5.90 -5.52
CA ASN A 134 16.54 6.26 -6.87
C ASN A 134 15.53 7.40 -6.79
N ASN A 135 15.80 8.48 -7.52
CA ASN A 135 14.93 9.66 -7.62
C ASN A 135 14.59 10.02 -9.08
N THR A 136 14.82 9.10 -10.02
CA THR A 136 14.72 9.36 -11.46
C THR A 136 13.43 8.80 -12.08
N SER A 137 12.65 8.00 -11.35
CA SER A 137 11.47 7.33 -11.91
C SER A 137 10.23 8.22 -12.05
N GLY A 138 10.28 9.47 -11.57
CA GLY A 138 9.20 10.45 -11.75
C GLY A 138 8.95 10.84 -13.20
N VAL A 139 10.00 10.82 -14.03
CA VAL A 139 9.90 11.09 -15.48
C VAL A 139 10.70 10.03 -16.23
N LEU A 140 10.00 9.03 -16.76
CA LEU A 140 10.60 8.00 -17.61
C LEU A 140 10.58 8.42 -19.09
N SER A 141 9.52 9.12 -19.51
CA SER A 141 9.38 9.60 -20.88
C SER A 141 9.29 11.12 -20.89
N PRO A 142 10.34 11.85 -21.31
CA PRO A 142 10.30 13.31 -21.37
C PRO A 142 9.35 13.81 -22.46
N THR A 143 9.10 13.03 -23.51
CA THR A 143 8.20 13.38 -24.62
C THR A 143 6.77 13.61 -24.17
N VAL A 144 6.30 12.81 -23.22
CA VAL A 144 4.91 12.83 -22.76
C VAL A 144 4.77 13.06 -21.26
N ASN A 145 5.88 13.47 -20.62
CA ASN A 145 5.99 13.76 -19.19
C ASN A 145 5.27 12.71 -18.32
N SER A 146 5.65 11.44 -18.47
CA SER A 146 5.07 10.34 -17.71
C SER A 146 6.14 9.56 -16.95
N GLY A 147 5.73 8.98 -15.82
CA GLY A 147 6.61 8.18 -14.97
C GLY A 147 5.85 7.34 -13.95
N ILE A 148 6.53 6.99 -12.87
CA ILE A 148 6.00 6.15 -11.80
C ILE A 148 5.35 7.01 -10.73
N SER A 149 4.11 6.66 -10.38
CA SER A 149 3.41 7.15 -9.19
C SER A 149 3.27 6.01 -8.19
N LEU A 150 3.62 6.22 -6.92
CA LEU A 150 3.43 5.21 -5.87
C LEU A 150 1.92 5.07 -5.52
N GLN A 151 1.34 3.89 -5.75
CA GLN A 151 -0.10 3.65 -5.54
C GLN A 151 -0.43 2.40 -4.70
N GLY A 152 0.54 1.53 -4.42
CA GLY A 152 0.33 0.28 -3.69
C GLY A 152 1.45 -0.08 -2.72
N SER A 153 1.30 -1.23 -2.05
CA SER A 153 2.34 -1.78 -1.19
C SER A 153 3.60 -2.14 -1.97
N LEU A 154 4.74 -1.98 -1.31
CA LEU A 154 6.00 -2.55 -1.77
C LEU A 154 5.99 -4.06 -1.54
N PHE A 155 6.55 -4.80 -2.49
CA PHE A 155 6.86 -6.23 -2.36
C PHE A 155 8.12 -6.55 -3.15
N ILE A 156 8.74 -7.69 -2.84
CA ILE A 156 9.94 -8.17 -3.52
C ILE A 156 9.63 -9.49 -4.19
N GLU A 157 9.97 -9.60 -5.47
CA GLU A 157 9.74 -10.78 -6.29
C GLU A 157 10.85 -10.91 -7.33
N GLU A 158 11.43 -12.11 -7.46
CA GLU A 158 12.43 -12.42 -8.49
C GLU A 158 13.64 -11.45 -8.55
N GLY A 159 14.07 -10.92 -7.39
CA GLY A 159 15.18 -9.97 -7.33
C GLY A 159 14.81 -8.54 -7.74
N GLU A 160 13.52 -8.22 -7.77
CA GLU A 160 13.01 -6.87 -8.03
C GLU A 160 12.22 -6.33 -6.85
N LEU A 161 12.37 -5.04 -6.61
CA LEU A 161 11.44 -4.28 -5.79
C LEU A 161 10.28 -3.81 -6.67
N ARG A 162 9.05 -4.14 -6.27
CA ARG A 162 7.83 -3.86 -7.03
C ARG A 162 6.77 -3.17 -6.17
N PHE A 163 5.92 -2.38 -6.82
CA PHE A 163 4.69 -1.84 -6.24
C PHE A 163 3.72 -1.41 -7.34
N LEU A 164 2.43 -1.27 -7.01
CA LEU A 164 1.45 -0.76 -7.98
C LEU A 164 1.76 0.69 -8.36
N ALA A 165 1.88 0.92 -9.66
CA ALA A 165 2.13 2.22 -10.27
C ALA A 165 0.83 2.91 -10.69
N GLY A 166 0.92 4.19 -11.06
CA GLY A 166 -0.20 5.02 -11.53
C GLY A 166 -0.25 5.19 -13.03
N GLY A 167 -1.47 5.14 -13.60
CA GLY A 167 -1.82 5.66 -14.92
C GLY A 167 -1.24 4.90 -16.12
N VAL A 168 0.07 5.03 -16.36
CA VAL A 168 0.78 4.51 -17.54
C VAL A 168 1.34 3.11 -17.33
N TYR A 169 1.74 2.80 -16.09
CA TYR A 169 2.31 1.52 -15.70
C TYR A 169 1.44 0.88 -14.64
N GLU A 170 1.23 -0.44 -14.72
CA GLU A 170 0.52 -1.21 -13.70
C GLU A 170 1.40 -1.44 -12.47
N ILE A 171 2.63 -1.90 -12.72
CA ILE A 171 3.61 -2.26 -11.71
C ILE A 171 4.88 -1.46 -11.99
N ALA A 172 5.33 -0.73 -10.99
CA ALA A 172 6.67 -0.18 -10.96
C ALA A 172 7.64 -1.32 -10.63
N ARG A 173 8.73 -1.43 -11.39
CA ARG A 173 9.73 -2.48 -11.25
C ARG A 173 11.10 -1.83 -11.10
N TYR A 174 11.85 -2.28 -10.12
CA TYR A 174 13.20 -1.81 -9.85
C TYR A 174 14.10 -3.00 -9.59
N ASP A 175 15.31 -2.96 -10.15
CA ASP A 175 16.36 -3.90 -9.76
C ASP A 175 16.62 -3.76 -8.26
N LEU A 176 16.58 -4.85 -7.51
CA LEU A 176 16.68 -4.78 -6.05
C LEU A 176 18.08 -4.37 -5.58
N GLN A 177 19.12 -4.72 -6.34
CA GLN A 177 20.50 -4.41 -5.98
C GLN A 177 20.87 -2.97 -6.32
N THR A 178 20.39 -2.45 -7.45
CA THR A 178 20.78 -1.11 -7.94
C THR A 178 19.69 -0.06 -7.82
N LEU A 179 18.48 -0.42 -7.38
CA LEU A 179 17.27 0.40 -7.41
C LEU A 179 16.99 1.06 -8.77
N LYS A 180 17.54 0.54 -9.88
CA LYS A 180 17.34 1.14 -11.20
C LYS A 180 15.94 0.78 -11.68
N CYS A 181 15.18 1.76 -12.14
CA CYS A 181 13.86 1.50 -12.70
C CYS A 181 13.99 0.63 -13.97
N LEU A 182 13.22 -0.44 -14.02
CA LEU A 182 13.18 -1.43 -15.10
C LEU A 182 11.99 -1.20 -16.05
N ASN A 183 11.08 -0.28 -15.73
CA ASN A 183 10.00 0.09 -16.63
C ASN A 183 10.55 0.82 -17.87
N MET A 184 10.19 0.34 -19.06
CA MET A 184 10.57 1.00 -20.32
C MET A 184 9.70 2.25 -20.56
N PRO A 185 10.28 3.39 -20.96
CA PRO A 185 9.53 4.60 -21.29
C PRO A 185 8.42 4.33 -22.33
N ARG A 186 7.23 4.88 -22.08
CA ARG A 186 6.10 4.85 -23.03
C ARG A 186 5.84 6.25 -23.58
N THR A 187 5.57 6.34 -24.88
CA THR A 187 5.20 7.58 -25.58
C THR A 187 3.69 7.71 -25.80
N GLU A 188 2.91 6.68 -25.49
CA GLU A 188 1.45 6.71 -25.52
C GLU A 188 0.90 6.74 -24.09
N VAL A 189 0.22 7.83 -23.72
CA VAL A 189 -0.29 8.10 -22.36
C VAL A 189 -1.79 7.84 -22.26
N GLN A 190 -2.25 6.70 -22.77
CA GLN A 190 -3.58 6.27 -22.39
C GLN A 190 -3.51 5.75 -20.95
N SER A 191 -4.37 6.29 -20.07
CA SER A 191 -4.52 5.77 -18.72
C SER A 191 -5.11 4.36 -18.80
N GLN A 192 -4.24 3.35 -18.71
CA GLN A 192 -4.62 1.95 -18.83
C GLN A 192 -5.03 1.37 -17.48
N PHE A 193 -4.41 1.88 -16.41
CA PHE A 193 -4.58 1.33 -15.06
C PHE A 193 -5.31 2.32 -14.15
N ARG A 194 -6.32 1.81 -13.45
CA ARG A 194 -7.25 2.62 -12.64
C ARG A 194 -6.76 2.77 -11.20
N THR A 195 -5.47 3.05 -11.00
CA THR A 195 -4.85 3.21 -9.69
C THR A 195 -4.86 4.68 -9.29
N ALA A 196 -5.92 5.10 -8.60
CA ALA A 196 -6.08 6.48 -8.17
C ALA A 196 -6.23 6.56 -6.65
N PHE A 197 -5.12 6.85 -5.97
CA PHE A 197 -5.05 7.35 -4.60
C PHE A 197 -5.63 6.41 -3.53
N TYR A 198 -5.57 5.10 -3.76
CA TYR A 198 -6.16 4.12 -2.85
C TYR A 198 -5.66 4.19 -1.40
N PRO A 199 -4.36 4.42 -1.13
CA PRO A 199 -3.89 4.65 0.23
C PRO A 199 -4.59 5.84 0.90
N TYR A 200 -5.04 6.85 0.17
CA TYR A 200 -5.69 8.05 0.72
C TYR A 200 -7.21 7.93 0.82
N TYR A 201 -7.82 7.11 -0.04
CA TYR A 201 -9.27 6.95 -0.12
C TYR A 201 -9.68 5.49 -0.36
N PRO A 202 -9.79 4.68 0.71
CA PRO A 202 -10.16 3.27 0.58
C PRO A 202 -11.57 3.09 -0.02
N GLU A 203 -12.46 4.09 0.11
CA GLU A 203 -13.80 4.08 -0.52
C GLU A 203 -13.77 4.21 -2.05
N TYR A 204 -12.65 4.67 -2.63
CA TYR A 204 -12.43 4.63 -4.08
C TYR A 204 -11.93 3.26 -4.53
N GLY A 205 -11.41 2.46 -3.59
CA GLY A 205 -11.01 1.08 -3.79
C GLY A 205 -12.14 0.28 -4.39
N LYS A 206 -11.87 -0.37 -5.53
CA LYS A 206 -12.67 -1.53 -5.89
C LYS A 206 -12.32 -2.62 -4.89
N TYR A 207 -13.31 -3.22 -4.24
CA TYR A 207 -13.11 -4.55 -3.69
C TYR A 207 -13.11 -5.54 -4.85
N LEU A 208 -11.99 -6.21 -5.07
CA LEU A 208 -11.92 -7.43 -5.85
C LEU A 208 -12.27 -8.58 -4.93
N SER A 209 -13.24 -9.37 -5.38
CA SER A 209 -13.68 -10.56 -4.68
C SER A 209 -13.10 -11.77 -5.38
N ILE A 210 -12.34 -12.56 -4.64
CA ILE A 210 -12.02 -13.94 -5.03
C ILE A 210 -13.06 -14.82 -4.38
N GLU A 211 -13.84 -15.51 -5.21
CA GLU A 211 -14.95 -16.36 -4.79
C GLU A 211 -14.75 -17.76 -5.36
N HIS A 212 -15.00 -18.77 -4.54
CA HIS A 212 -15.00 -20.16 -4.98
C HIS A 212 -16.19 -20.91 -4.38
N THR A 213 -17.06 -21.42 -5.23
CA THR A 213 -18.22 -22.23 -4.81
C THR A 213 -17.81 -23.69 -4.64
N LEU A 214 -18.00 -24.23 -3.45
CA LEU A 214 -17.75 -25.64 -3.13
C LEU A 214 -18.86 -26.54 -3.66
N ALA A 215 -18.60 -27.86 -3.71
CA ALA A 215 -19.55 -28.86 -4.22
C ALA A 215 -20.90 -28.87 -3.46
N ASP A 216 -20.90 -28.48 -2.18
CA ASP A 216 -22.10 -28.37 -1.34
C ASP A 216 -22.80 -26.99 -1.43
N ARG A 217 -22.36 -26.13 -2.37
CA ARG A 217 -22.85 -24.77 -2.63
C ARG A 217 -22.49 -23.73 -1.58
N ARG A 218 -21.63 -24.04 -0.60
CA ARG A 218 -21.00 -23.02 0.24
C ARG A 218 -19.99 -22.21 -0.57
N GLU A 219 -19.72 -20.98 -0.17
CA GLU A 219 -18.79 -20.09 -0.89
C GLU A 219 -17.61 -19.69 -0.02
N LEU A 220 -16.40 -19.91 -0.51
CA LEU A 220 -15.19 -19.27 0.02
C LEU A 220 -15.05 -17.90 -0.60
N VAL A 221 -14.97 -16.86 0.23
CA VAL A 221 -14.91 -15.46 -0.20
C VAL A 221 -13.75 -14.75 0.46
N HIS A 222 -12.94 -14.07 -0.35
CA HIS A 222 -11.94 -13.11 0.09
C HIS A 222 -12.14 -11.82 -0.69
N ASP A 223 -12.41 -10.73 0.03
CA ASP A 223 -12.54 -9.40 -0.57
C ASP A 223 -11.29 -8.61 -0.23
N ALA A 224 -10.66 -7.99 -1.22
CA ALA A 224 -9.53 -7.10 -1.02
C ALA A 224 -9.68 -5.85 -1.87
N SER A 225 -9.25 -4.70 -1.36
CA SER A 225 -9.06 -3.52 -2.20
C SER A 225 -8.04 -3.82 -3.30
N TYR A 226 -8.11 -3.09 -4.42
CA TYR A 226 -7.26 -3.33 -5.59
C TYR A 226 -5.76 -3.37 -5.24
N GLU A 227 -5.33 -2.55 -4.28
CA GLU A 227 -3.96 -2.48 -3.76
C GLU A 227 -3.69 -3.38 -2.54
N GLY A 228 -4.68 -4.19 -2.14
CA GLY A 228 -4.57 -5.20 -1.09
C GLY A 228 -4.48 -4.67 0.35
N SER A 229 -4.58 -3.35 0.57
CA SER A 229 -4.42 -2.74 1.90
C SER A 229 -5.63 -2.92 2.81
N VAL A 230 -6.82 -3.13 2.24
CA VAL A 230 -8.07 -3.38 2.95
C VAL A 230 -8.58 -4.73 2.50
N PHE A 231 -8.79 -5.66 3.42
CA PHE A 231 -9.31 -6.97 3.05
C PHE A 231 -10.19 -7.58 4.14
N THR A 232 -11.04 -8.51 3.73
CA THR A 232 -11.70 -9.46 4.62
C THR A 232 -10.85 -10.71 4.72
N ASN A 233 -10.83 -11.34 5.89
CA ASN A 233 -10.24 -12.68 6.00
C ASN A 233 -10.99 -13.65 5.07
N LEU A 234 -10.30 -14.69 4.61
CA LEU A 234 -10.94 -15.77 3.87
C LEU A 234 -12.11 -16.32 4.70
N THR A 235 -13.32 -16.15 4.19
CA THR A 235 -14.56 -16.44 4.91
C THR A 235 -15.32 -17.53 4.17
N LEU A 236 -15.78 -18.53 4.90
CA LEU A 236 -16.72 -19.52 4.39
C LEU A 236 -18.15 -19.03 4.64
N LYS A 237 -18.90 -18.77 3.57
CA LYS A 237 -20.32 -18.44 3.61
C LYS A 237 -21.17 -19.70 3.42
N GLU A 238 -22.26 -19.79 4.16
CA GLU A 238 -23.24 -20.85 4.00
C GLU A 238 -23.92 -20.79 2.63
N ALA A 239 -24.41 -21.94 2.16
CA ALA A 239 -25.14 -22.03 0.91
C ALA A 239 -26.42 -21.18 0.98
N LEU A 240 -26.61 -20.31 0.00
CA LEU A 240 -27.85 -19.53 -0.10
C LEU A 240 -29.06 -20.47 -0.30
N PRO A 241 -30.21 -20.18 0.32
CA PRO A 241 -31.45 -20.91 0.05
C PRO A 241 -31.78 -20.89 -1.46
N PRO A 242 -32.40 -21.96 -1.99
CA PRO A 242 -32.83 -21.97 -3.39
C PRO A 242 -33.68 -20.75 -3.74
N GLY A 243 -33.29 -20.02 -4.79
CA GLY A 243 -34.00 -18.82 -5.25
C GLY A 243 -33.68 -17.53 -4.48
N ALA A 244 -32.83 -17.58 -3.45
CA ALA A 244 -32.38 -16.37 -2.78
C ALA A 244 -31.54 -15.49 -3.73
N PRO A 245 -31.73 -14.17 -3.71
CA PRO A 245 -30.93 -13.26 -4.53
C PRO A 245 -29.47 -13.28 -4.07
N GLN A 246 -28.55 -13.32 -5.04
CA GLN A 246 -27.13 -13.23 -4.75
C GLN A 246 -26.79 -11.87 -4.15
N GLU A 247 -25.87 -11.84 -3.18
CA GLU A 247 -25.45 -10.62 -2.49
C GLU A 247 -24.83 -9.63 -3.48
N LYS A 248 -25.42 -8.44 -3.59
CA LYS A 248 -24.88 -7.35 -4.41
C LYS A 248 -23.79 -6.62 -3.64
N LYS A 249 -22.54 -7.03 -3.85
CA LYS A 249 -21.37 -6.27 -3.35
C LYS A 249 -21.35 -4.84 -3.88
N GLU A 250 -21.05 -3.89 -3.00
CA GLU A 250 -20.95 -2.47 -3.35
C GLU A 250 -19.83 -2.24 -4.38
N VAL A 251 -20.17 -1.49 -5.41
CA VAL A 251 -19.22 -1.08 -6.44
C VAL A 251 -18.59 0.25 -6.00
N ALA A 252 -17.27 0.41 -6.20
CA ALA A 252 -16.56 1.65 -5.89
C ALA A 252 -17.36 2.91 -6.29
N ARG A 253 -17.39 3.91 -5.42
CA ARG A 253 -18.21 5.13 -5.55
C ARG A 253 -18.07 5.84 -6.91
N TRP A 254 -16.89 5.79 -7.52
CA TRP A 254 -16.66 6.36 -8.85
C TRP A 254 -17.37 5.60 -9.97
N LEU A 255 -17.41 4.27 -9.90
CA LEU A 255 -18.13 3.44 -10.86
C LEU A 255 -19.64 3.63 -10.71
N SER A 256 -20.16 3.74 -9.48
CA SER A 256 -21.58 4.04 -9.29
C SER A 256 -21.97 5.40 -9.87
N MET A 257 -21.11 6.42 -9.73
CA MET A 257 -21.30 7.72 -10.39
C MET A 257 -21.20 7.63 -11.92
N ARG A 258 -20.25 6.87 -12.48
CA ARG A 258 -20.12 6.68 -13.93
C ARG A 258 -21.29 5.90 -14.52
N ALA A 259 -21.71 4.79 -13.90
CA ALA A 259 -22.88 4.01 -14.32
C ALA A 259 -24.13 4.89 -14.35
N ARG A 260 -24.33 5.73 -13.32
CA ARG A 260 -25.43 6.71 -13.29
C ARG A 260 -25.34 7.72 -14.43
N ARG A 261 -24.13 8.16 -14.81
CA ARG A 261 -23.92 9.13 -15.91
C ARG A 261 -24.00 8.53 -17.31
N THR A 262 -23.63 7.26 -17.47
CA THR A 262 -23.44 6.61 -18.79
C THR A 262 -24.46 5.52 -19.11
N GLY A 263 -25.27 5.10 -18.12
CA GLY A 263 -26.19 3.98 -18.26
C GLY A 263 -25.54 2.60 -18.31
N GLU A 264 -24.20 2.50 -18.25
CA GLU A 264 -23.47 1.23 -18.30
C GLU A 264 -23.63 0.43 -16.99
N SER A 265 -24.07 -0.83 -17.09
CA SER A 265 -23.97 -1.80 -15.98
C SER A 265 -22.59 -2.45 -15.99
N PHE A 266 -21.88 -2.41 -14.86
CA PHE A 266 -20.57 -3.06 -14.74
C PHE A 266 -20.76 -4.58 -14.66
N LYS A 267 -20.55 -5.29 -15.77
CA LYS A 267 -20.36 -6.74 -15.74
C LYS A 267 -19.05 -7.05 -15.01
N ARG A 268 -19.14 -7.79 -13.90
CA ARG A 268 -17.96 -8.33 -13.20
C ARG A 268 -17.25 -9.28 -14.17
N LYS A 269 -16.00 -8.98 -14.50
CA LYS A 269 -15.15 -9.90 -15.29
C LYS A 269 -14.53 -10.88 -14.31
N ASN A 270 -14.84 -12.16 -14.45
CA ASN A 270 -14.08 -13.21 -13.78
C ASN A 270 -12.64 -13.16 -14.28
N ILE A 271 -11.69 -13.18 -13.35
CA ILE A 271 -10.25 -13.12 -13.64
C ILE A 271 -9.60 -14.51 -13.61
N TRP A 272 -10.42 -15.57 -13.66
CA TRP A 272 -10.01 -16.97 -13.61
C TRP A 272 -10.60 -17.78 -14.77
N GLU A 273 -10.49 -17.25 -16.00
CA GLU A 273 -10.52 -18.05 -17.24
C GLU A 273 -9.10 -18.16 -17.80
#